data_AF-A0AAD4P572-F1
#
_entry.id   AF-A0AAD4P572-F1
#
_cell.length_a   1.000
_cell.length_b   1.000
_cell.length_c   1.000
_cell.angle_alpha   90.00
_cell.angle_beta   90.00
_cell.angle_gamma   90.00
#
_symmetry.space_group_name_H-M   'P 1'
#
loop_
_entity.id
_entity.type
_entity.pdbx_description
1 polymer ?
#
loop_
_entity_poly.entity_id
_entity_poly.type
_entity_poly.pdbx_seq_one_letter_code
_entity_poly.pdbx_strand_id
1 'polypeptide(L)'
;MAQIADFSVAHVFSSKSTGSVGLASNTKHIIDQGRQFDLNTKHKTGSAHIGEVESLGINYGQVGNNLPPPERALDLLHALWLTKARIYDTNPQILAAFANSNVELIVTVENEMISTLMDPNQALQWVMTRIKPYVPATKITGITVGNELFTGSDTTLISYLVPAMVIIHAALVRFGLDRFIHVLTPSSLAVLQESYPPSTGSFRPELSRFLAATKAPFWINAYPYFAYQSNPDNFPLEYVLFDPNPGVLDPYTKLHYDNMLYAQVDAVIFAMVKRAGPREGI
;
A
#
# COMPACT_ATOMS: atom_id res chain seq x y z
N MET A 1 -24.13 1.79 -5.16
CA MET A 1 -23.29 0.59 -4.97
C MET A 1 -22.23 0.97 -3.96
N ALA A 2 -22.23 0.33 -2.78
CA ALA A 2 -21.18 0.52 -1.79
C ALA A 2 -19.90 -0.11 -2.36
N GLN A 3 -18.82 0.67 -2.38
CA GLN A 3 -17.49 0.18 -2.69
C GLN A 3 -17.18 -0.93 -1.67
N ILE A 4 -16.89 -2.13 -2.17
CA ILE A 4 -16.41 -3.27 -1.38
C ILE A 4 -15.27 -2.76 -0.50
N ALA A 5 -15.26 -3.14 0.79
CA ALA A 5 -14.16 -2.87 1.69
C ALA A 5 -12.85 -3.27 1.00
N ASP A 6 -12.10 -2.26 0.59
CA ASP A 6 -10.87 -2.43 -0.15
C ASP A 6 -9.77 -2.74 0.85
N PHE A 7 -9.26 -3.96 0.81
CA PHE A 7 -8.07 -4.35 1.56
C PHE A 7 -6.85 -3.99 0.73
N SER A 8 -6.33 -2.77 0.91
CA SER A 8 -5.02 -2.44 0.36
C SER A 8 -3.93 -3.08 1.22
N VAL A 9 -3.21 -4.03 0.65
CA VAL A 9 -1.97 -4.56 1.24
C VAL A 9 -0.88 -3.51 1.04
N ALA A 10 -0.66 -2.68 2.06
CA ALA A 10 0.48 -1.77 2.09
C ALA A 10 1.76 -2.57 2.41
N HIS A 11 2.47 -3.02 1.37
CA HIS A 11 3.86 -3.46 1.54
C HIS A 11 4.81 -2.29 1.26
N VAL A 12 5.56 -1.88 2.29
CA VAL A 12 6.63 -0.89 2.16
C VAL A 12 7.85 -1.59 1.62
N PHE A 13 8.08 -1.49 0.32
CA PHE A 13 9.32 -1.99 -0.27
C PHE A 13 10.39 -0.89 -0.27
N SER A 14 11.44 -1.06 0.54
CA SER A 14 12.60 -0.16 0.57
C SER A 14 13.79 -0.79 -0.14
N SER A 15 14.57 0.02 -0.86
CA SER A 15 15.80 -0.44 -1.55
C SER A 15 16.96 -0.81 -0.61
N LYS A 16 16.72 -0.85 0.72
CA LYS A 16 17.76 -1.05 1.75
C LYS A 16 17.62 -2.32 2.59
N SER A 17 16.71 -3.27 2.27
CA SER A 17 16.63 -4.51 3.06
C SER A 17 17.79 -5.47 2.74
N THR A 18 18.83 -5.37 3.57
CA THR A 18 19.93 -6.34 3.67
C THR A 18 19.43 -7.60 4.37
N GLY A 19 19.19 -8.66 3.60
CA GLY A 19 18.86 -9.99 4.12
C GLY A 19 18.57 -10.97 2.99
N SER A 20 19.60 -11.68 2.53
CA SER A 20 19.46 -12.82 1.63
C SER A 20 18.95 -14.04 2.40
N VAL A 21 18.10 -14.83 1.73
CA VAL A 21 17.45 -16.08 2.18
C VAL A 21 16.14 -15.85 2.97
N GLY A 22 14.99 -15.91 2.27
CA GLY A 22 13.68 -16.10 2.91
C GLY A 22 12.49 -15.22 2.48
N LEU A 23 12.66 -14.23 1.58
CA LEU A 23 11.56 -13.30 1.24
C LEU A 23 10.31 -14.00 0.66
N ALA A 24 10.46 -15.02 -0.18
CA ALA A 24 9.33 -15.74 -0.78
C ALA A 24 8.61 -16.71 0.19
N SER A 25 9.29 -17.24 1.21
CA SER A 25 8.63 -18.11 2.21
C SER A 25 7.89 -17.32 3.28
N ASN A 26 8.26 -16.05 3.51
CA ASN A 26 7.65 -15.22 4.52
C ASN A 26 6.31 -14.61 4.07
N THR A 27 6.14 -14.25 2.79
CA THR A 27 4.86 -13.75 2.26
C THR A 27 3.74 -14.78 2.40
N LYS A 28 4.07 -16.07 2.20
CA LYS A 28 3.15 -17.21 2.32
C LYS A 28 2.52 -17.34 3.71
N HIS A 29 3.25 -17.06 4.78
CA HIS A 29 2.74 -17.22 6.15
C HIS A 29 2.10 -15.95 6.74
N ILE A 30 2.45 -14.77 6.24
CA ILE A 30 1.90 -13.49 6.72
C ILE A 30 0.41 -13.39 6.39
N ILE A 31 -0.05 -13.82 5.21
CA ILE A 31 -1.48 -13.69 4.85
C ILE A 31 -2.33 -14.85 5.41
N ASP A 32 -1.77 -16.05 5.57
CA ASP A 32 -2.45 -17.21 6.17
C ASP A 32 -2.84 -16.99 7.65
N GLN A 33 -2.07 -16.19 8.41
CA GLN A 33 -2.37 -15.91 9.83
C GLN A 33 -3.63 -15.06 10.05
N GLY A 34 -4.18 -14.44 9.00
CA GLY A 34 -5.50 -13.80 9.06
C GLY A 34 -6.68 -14.77 9.16
N ARG A 35 -6.48 -16.08 8.91
CA ARG A 35 -7.54 -17.11 8.95
C ARG A 35 -7.54 -17.99 10.21
N GLN A 36 -6.52 -17.94 11.05
CA GLN A 36 -6.34 -18.94 12.12
C GLN A 36 -6.65 -18.40 13.52
N PHE A 37 -7.92 -18.06 13.75
CA PHE A 37 -8.50 -18.16 15.10
C PHE A 37 -8.87 -19.62 15.33
N ASP A 38 -7.92 -20.42 15.78
CA ASP A 38 -8.25 -21.62 16.54
C ASP A 38 -7.31 -21.77 17.74
N LEU A 39 -7.92 -21.75 18.92
CA LEU A 39 -7.25 -21.78 20.22
C LEU A 39 -6.85 -23.24 20.54
N ASN A 40 -5.62 -23.39 21.04
CA ASN A 40 -5.00 -24.60 21.60
C ASN A 40 -4.34 -25.57 20.62
N THR A 41 -3.03 -25.41 20.43
CA THR A 41 -2.11 -26.56 20.51
C THR A 41 -0.72 -26.11 20.96
N LYS A 42 -0.27 -26.65 22.10
CA LYS A 42 1.11 -26.55 22.56
C LYS A 42 1.95 -27.55 21.76
N HIS A 43 3.03 -27.13 21.12
CA HIS A 43 4.25 -27.94 21.02
C HIS A 43 5.50 -27.08 20.76
N LYS A 44 6.57 -27.45 21.47
CA LYS A 44 7.88 -26.78 21.52
C LYS A 44 8.76 -27.06 20.30
N THR A 45 9.66 -26.10 20.04
CA THR A 45 11.10 -26.15 19.64
C THR A 45 11.45 -25.58 18.27
N GLY A 46 12.34 -24.57 18.27
CA GLY A 46 13.10 -24.07 17.12
C GLY A 46 12.84 -22.59 16.82
N SER A 47 13.60 -21.68 17.46
CA SER A 47 13.45 -20.22 17.27
C SER A 47 14.05 -19.75 15.95
N ALA A 48 13.26 -19.80 14.88
CA ALA A 48 13.35 -18.82 13.79
C ALA A 48 12.33 -17.73 14.12
N HIS A 49 12.74 -16.46 14.18
CA HIS A 49 11.80 -15.36 14.38
C HIS A 49 10.86 -15.29 13.16
N ILE A 50 9.63 -15.76 13.35
CA ILE A 50 8.52 -15.70 12.40
C ILE A 50 8.03 -14.24 12.37
N GLY A 51 8.00 -13.62 11.19
CA GLY A 51 7.37 -12.32 11.02
C GLY A 51 5.86 -12.47 11.11
N GLU A 52 5.28 -12.07 12.24
CA GLU A 52 3.84 -11.92 12.46
C GLU A 52 3.29 -10.80 11.55
N VAL A 53 2.00 -10.83 11.18
CA VAL A 53 1.36 -9.65 10.58
C VAL A 53 1.41 -8.52 11.60
N GLU A 54 2.37 -7.61 11.46
CA GLU A 54 2.55 -6.54 12.44
C GLU A 54 1.36 -5.56 12.46
N SER A 55 0.54 -5.50 11.39
CA SER A 55 -0.71 -4.73 11.37
C SER A 55 -1.61 -5.01 10.15
N LEU A 56 -2.93 -4.98 10.36
CA LEU A 56 -3.97 -4.94 9.32
C LEU A 56 -4.71 -3.60 9.36
N GLY A 57 -5.13 -3.12 8.19
CA GLY A 57 -5.92 -1.90 8.05
C GLY A 57 -6.94 -1.97 6.93
N ILE A 58 -7.76 -0.91 6.83
CA ILE A 58 -8.80 -0.79 5.80
C ILE A 58 -8.73 0.56 5.08
N ASN A 59 -9.31 0.60 3.89
CA ASN A 59 -9.67 1.87 3.25
C ASN A 59 -11.03 2.36 3.79
N TYR A 60 -11.05 3.54 4.38
CA TYR A 60 -12.26 4.22 4.82
C TYR A 60 -12.76 5.18 3.74
N GLY A 61 -13.53 4.63 2.80
CA GLY A 61 -14.18 5.39 1.73
C GLY A 61 -15.36 6.23 2.22
N GLN A 62 -15.51 7.43 1.67
CA GLN A 62 -16.56 8.39 2.05
C GLN A 62 -17.60 8.64 0.94
N VAL A 63 -17.49 7.95 -0.18
CA VAL A 63 -18.44 8.07 -1.30
C VAL A 63 -19.65 7.16 -1.05
N GLY A 64 -20.63 7.70 -0.34
CA GLY A 64 -21.90 7.05 -0.04
C GLY A 64 -22.88 8.02 0.62
N ASN A 65 -24.19 7.75 0.52
CA ASN A 65 -25.23 8.66 1.02
C ASN A 65 -25.85 8.21 2.36
N ASN A 66 -25.39 7.09 2.92
CA ASN A 66 -25.90 6.46 4.13
C ASN A 66 -24.77 5.93 5.02
N LEU A 67 -23.57 6.50 4.90
CA LEU A 67 -22.42 6.06 5.68
C LEU A 67 -22.57 6.44 7.16
N PRO A 68 -22.09 5.59 8.09
CA PRO A 68 -22.09 5.91 9.51
C PRO A 68 -21.20 7.13 9.80
N PRO A 69 -21.47 7.86 10.90
CA PRO A 69 -20.58 8.93 11.33
C PRO A 69 -19.19 8.40 11.71
N PRO A 70 -18.13 9.23 11.67
CA PRO A 70 -16.75 8.79 11.90
C PRO A 70 -16.51 8.06 13.23
N GLU A 71 -17.19 8.44 14.31
CA GLU A 71 -17.09 7.79 15.62
C GLU A 71 -17.56 6.33 15.53
N ARG A 72 -18.59 6.07 14.74
CA ARG A 72 -19.11 4.72 14.55
C ARG A 72 -18.21 3.89 13.62
N ALA A 73 -17.55 4.52 12.66
CA ALA A 73 -16.51 3.85 11.89
C ALA A 73 -15.32 3.45 12.78
N LEU A 74 -14.94 4.31 13.74
CA LEU A 74 -13.90 4.00 14.72
C LEU A 74 -14.29 2.84 15.65
N ASP A 75 -15.53 2.81 16.15
CA ASP A 75 -16.05 1.67 16.91
C ASP A 75 -15.90 0.34 16.15
N LEU A 76 -16.18 0.35 14.84
CA LEU A 76 -16.06 -0.83 13.98
C LEU A 76 -14.60 -1.28 13.84
N LEU A 77 -13.66 -0.35 13.68
CA LEU A 77 -12.24 -0.67 13.65
C LEU A 77 -11.80 -1.36 14.94
N HIS A 78 -12.19 -0.81 16.09
CA HIS A 78 -11.90 -1.42 17.39
C HIS A 78 -12.56 -2.79 17.56
N ALA A 79 -13.81 -2.96 17.12
CA ALA A 79 -14.50 -4.24 17.19
C ALA A 79 -13.84 -5.33 16.34
N LEU A 80 -13.17 -4.95 15.25
CA LEU A 80 -12.46 -5.83 14.33
C LEU A 80 -10.95 -5.91 14.59
N TRP A 81 -10.47 -5.27 15.67
CA TRP A 81 -9.05 -5.21 16.06
C TRP A 81 -8.15 -4.64 14.96
N LEU A 82 -8.69 -3.72 14.16
CA LEU A 82 -7.99 -3.02 13.11
C LEU A 82 -7.31 -1.78 13.69
N THR A 83 -6.02 -1.63 13.40
CA THR A 83 -5.20 -0.55 13.98
C THR A 83 -4.80 0.51 12.96
N LYS A 84 -5.19 0.34 11.68
CA LYS A 84 -4.85 1.28 10.61
C LYS A 84 -6.05 1.56 9.71
N ALA A 85 -6.18 2.80 9.25
CA ALA A 85 -7.11 3.16 8.20
C ALA A 85 -6.50 4.17 7.22
N ARG A 86 -6.89 4.07 5.95
CA ARG A 86 -6.58 5.08 4.93
C ARG A 86 -7.84 5.85 4.57
N ILE A 87 -7.75 7.17 4.53
CA ILE A 87 -8.79 8.05 3.97
C ILE A 87 -8.29 8.70 2.68
N TYR A 88 -9.21 9.02 1.78
CA TYR A 88 -8.90 9.53 0.43
C TYR A 88 -8.87 11.06 0.34
N ASP A 89 -8.87 11.74 1.48
CA ASP A 89 -8.78 13.20 1.61
C ASP A 89 -8.14 13.58 2.96
N THR A 90 -8.42 14.80 3.44
CA THR A 90 -8.08 15.29 4.79
C THR A 90 -9.34 15.71 5.56
N ASN A 91 -10.35 14.85 5.60
CA ASN A 91 -11.64 15.17 6.22
C ASN A 91 -11.51 15.54 7.71
N PRO A 92 -11.86 16.78 8.10
CA PRO A 92 -11.67 17.27 9.46
C PRO A 92 -12.51 16.52 10.50
N GLN A 93 -13.68 16.00 10.12
CA GLN A 93 -14.55 15.25 11.03
C GLN A 93 -13.95 13.89 11.38
N ILE A 94 -13.36 13.18 10.40
CA ILE A 94 -12.65 11.92 10.65
C ILE A 94 -11.42 12.19 11.50
N LEU A 95 -10.60 13.17 11.11
CA LEU A 95 -9.37 13.47 11.82
C LEU A 95 -9.63 13.85 13.28
N ALA A 96 -10.70 14.60 13.57
CA ALA A 96 -11.11 14.90 14.94
C ALA A 96 -11.64 13.68 15.69
N ALA A 97 -12.49 12.86 15.06
CA ALA A 97 -13.07 11.67 15.71
C ALA A 97 -12.02 10.60 16.06
N PHE A 98 -10.93 10.52 15.30
CA PHE A 98 -9.85 9.56 15.52
C PHE A 98 -8.81 10.05 16.54
N ALA A 99 -8.98 11.23 17.13
CA ALA A 99 -8.10 11.74 18.16
C ALA A 99 -8.05 10.80 19.38
N ASN A 100 -6.84 10.51 19.86
CA ASN A 100 -6.53 9.64 21.00
C ASN A 100 -7.02 8.18 20.85
N SER A 101 -7.33 7.73 19.63
CA SER A 101 -7.82 6.37 19.36
C SER A 101 -6.73 5.31 19.24
N ASN A 102 -5.46 5.70 19.09
CA ASN A 102 -4.32 4.86 18.68
C ASN A 102 -4.42 4.23 17.28
N VAL A 103 -5.50 4.44 16.54
CA VAL A 103 -5.59 4.03 15.13
C VAL A 103 -4.70 4.93 14.27
N GLU A 104 -3.83 4.30 13.48
CA GLU A 104 -2.98 5.00 12.51
C GLU A 104 -3.78 5.42 11.28
N LEU A 105 -3.69 6.70 10.92
CA LEU A 105 -4.30 7.23 9.71
C LEU A 105 -3.26 7.53 8.64
N ILE A 106 -3.55 7.03 7.43
CA ILE A 106 -2.94 7.53 6.19
C ILE A 106 -3.96 8.42 5.50
N VAL A 107 -3.59 9.68 5.26
CA VAL A 107 -4.44 10.65 4.57
C VAL A 107 -3.98 10.81 3.12
N THR A 108 -4.85 11.31 2.25
CA THR A 108 -4.52 11.46 0.82
C THR A 108 -4.60 12.93 0.41
N VAL A 109 -3.58 13.40 -0.30
CA VAL A 109 -3.69 14.59 -1.15
C VAL A 109 -4.48 14.18 -2.39
N GLU A 110 -5.61 14.82 -2.60
CA GLU A 110 -6.50 14.61 -3.74
C GLU A 110 -5.76 14.93 -5.06
N ASN A 111 -6.07 14.19 -6.13
CA ASN A 111 -5.36 14.32 -7.41
C ASN A 111 -5.38 15.76 -7.94
N GLU A 112 -6.50 16.46 -7.76
CA GLU A 112 -6.73 17.84 -8.19
C GLU A 112 -5.87 18.86 -7.44
N MET A 113 -5.40 18.52 -6.23
CA MET A 113 -4.58 19.40 -5.40
C MET A 113 -3.10 19.36 -5.78
N ILE A 114 -2.64 18.30 -6.46
CA ILE A 114 -1.21 18.06 -6.72
C ILE A 114 -0.54 19.24 -7.42
N SER A 115 -1.19 19.82 -8.44
CA SER A 115 -0.67 20.96 -9.19
C SER A 115 -0.49 22.20 -8.31
N THR A 116 -1.41 22.43 -7.37
CA THR A 116 -1.36 23.54 -6.40
C THR A 116 -0.22 23.35 -5.40
N LEU A 117 0.02 22.11 -4.96
CA LEU A 117 1.06 21.78 -3.98
C LEU A 117 2.47 21.75 -4.56
N MET A 118 2.64 22.07 -5.84
CA MET A 118 3.95 22.41 -6.42
C MET A 118 4.45 23.80 -5.99
N ASP A 119 3.61 24.65 -5.42
CA ASP A 119 4.04 25.89 -4.77
C ASP A 119 4.41 25.61 -3.29
N PRO A 120 5.66 25.84 -2.87
CA PRO A 120 6.09 25.62 -1.49
C PRO A 120 5.26 26.36 -0.43
N ASN A 121 4.74 27.55 -0.74
CA ASN A 121 3.88 28.29 0.18
C ASN A 121 2.52 27.60 0.32
N GLN A 122 1.95 27.12 -0.78
CA GLN A 122 0.68 26.38 -0.76
C GLN A 122 0.84 25.05 -0.02
N ALA A 123 1.93 24.32 -0.24
CA ALA A 123 2.22 23.10 0.51
C ALA A 123 2.41 23.34 2.00
N LEU A 124 3.12 24.41 2.39
CA LEU A 124 3.26 24.79 3.79
C LEU A 124 1.90 25.11 4.42
N GLN A 125 1.06 25.87 3.72
CA GLN A 125 -0.30 26.18 4.17
C GLN A 125 -1.18 24.93 4.25
N TRP A 126 -1.07 24.03 3.28
CA TRP A 126 -1.79 22.76 3.30
C TRP A 126 -1.42 21.93 4.52
N VAL A 127 -0.13 21.74 4.83
CA VAL A 127 0.29 21.02 6.04
C VAL A 127 -0.18 21.75 7.31
N MET A 128 -0.04 23.08 7.35
CA MET A 128 -0.43 23.89 8.50
C MET A 128 -1.93 23.82 8.81
N THR A 129 -2.78 23.70 7.80
CA THR A 129 -4.24 23.77 7.94
C THR A 129 -4.92 22.40 7.93
N ARG A 130 -4.35 21.42 7.22
CA ARG A 130 -4.96 20.08 7.03
C ARG A 130 -4.37 19.01 7.92
N ILE A 131 -3.13 19.15 8.36
CA ILE A 131 -2.40 18.10 9.12
C ILE A 131 -2.10 18.56 10.54
N LYS A 132 -1.40 19.69 10.67
CA LYS A 132 -0.88 20.21 11.94
C LYS A 132 -1.95 20.34 13.06
N PRO A 133 -3.20 20.75 12.79
CA PRO A 133 -4.20 20.92 13.85
C PRO A 133 -4.60 19.62 14.56
N TYR A 134 -4.39 18.47 13.92
CA TYR A 134 -4.84 17.17 14.44
C TYR A 134 -3.74 16.39 15.16
N VAL A 135 -2.47 16.69 14.89
CA VAL A 135 -1.33 16.01 15.52
C VAL A 135 -0.92 16.70 16.83
N PRO A 136 -0.52 15.95 17.88
CA PRO A 136 -0.32 14.50 17.92
C PRO A 136 -1.57 13.71 18.35
N ALA A 137 -2.71 14.36 18.63
CA ALA A 137 -3.90 13.68 19.14
C ALA A 137 -4.36 12.59 18.17
N THR A 138 -4.40 12.89 16.88
CA THR A 138 -4.68 11.93 15.82
C THR A 138 -3.37 11.38 15.26
N LYS A 139 -3.24 10.05 15.24
CA LYS A 139 -2.01 9.36 14.83
C LYS A 139 -1.90 9.28 13.30
N ILE A 140 -1.65 10.42 12.65
CA ILE A 140 -1.36 10.46 11.21
C ILE A 140 0.06 9.93 10.99
N THR A 141 0.20 8.84 10.22
CA THR A 141 1.50 8.19 9.95
C THR A 141 1.93 8.25 8.50
N GLY A 142 1.02 8.62 7.60
CA GLY A 142 1.29 8.70 6.17
C GLY A 142 0.46 9.76 5.46
N ILE A 143 1.06 10.33 4.42
CA ILE A 143 0.39 11.14 3.40
C ILE A 143 0.64 10.47 2.05
N THR A 144 -0.42 10.00 1.39
CA THR A 144 -0.36 9.59 -0.01
C THR A 144 -0.57 10.80 -0.92
N VAL A 145 0.32 11.01 -1.89
CA VAL A 145 0.15 12.04 -2.91
C VAL A 145 -0.55 11.44 -4.11
N GLY A 146 -1.83 11.79 -4.27
CA GLY A 146 -2.73 11.23 -5.25
C GLY A 146 -3.13 9.78 -4.99
N ASN A 147 -3.90 9.23 -5.93
CA ASN A 147 -4.28 7.83 -5.97
C ASN A 147 -4.20 7.31 -7.41
N GLU A 148 -3.36 6.28 -7.63
CA GLU A 148 -3.25 5.54 -8.89
C GLU A 148 -2.94 6.39 -10.14
N LEU A 149 -2.16 7.45 -9.99
CA LEU A 149 -1.85 8.43 -11.05
C LEU A 149 -1.28 7.82 -12.34
N PHE A 150 -0.61 6.68 -12.25
CA PHE A 150 -0.01 5.99 -13.40
C PHE A 150 -1.01 5.17 -14.22
N THR A 151 -2.27 5.05 -13.79
CA THR A 151 -3.34 4.40 -14.56
C THR A 151 -3.97 5.32 -15.60
N GLY A 152 -3.93 6.62 -15.36
CA GLY A 152 -4.48 7.64 -16.25
C GLY A 152 -3.55 7.99 -17.42
N SER A 153 -4.05 8.84 -18.31
CA SER A 153 -3.31 9.40 -19.44
C SER A 153 -2.76 10.81 -19.19
N ASP A 154 -2.97 11.38 -17.98
CA ASP A 154 -2.52 12.72 -17.63
C ASP A 154 -1.03 12.73 -17.29
N THR A 155 -0.20 12.80 -18.34
CA THR A 155 1.26 12.85 -18.22
C THR A 155 1.75 14.10 -17.49
N THR A 156 0.99 15.19 -17.54
CA THR A 156 1.29 16.43 -16.82
C THR A 156 1.19 16.19 -15.31
N LEU A 157 0.08 15.61 -14.86
CA LEU A 157 -0.13 15.30 -13.44
C LEU A 157 0.91 14.31 -12.92
N ILE A 158 1.29 13.29 -13.71
CA ILE A 158 2.37 12.36 -13.38
C ILE A 158 3.71 13.12 -13.22
N SER A 159 3.98 14.11 -14.08
CA SER A 159 5.22 14.91 -13.99
C SER A 159 5.29 15.77 -12.72
N TYR A 160 4.14 16.12 -12.15
CA TYR A 160 4.04 16.93 -10.92
C TYR A 160 4.19 16.11 -9.64
N LEU A 161 4.09 14.78 -9.73
CA LEU A 161 4.06 13.89 -8.57
C LEU A 161 5.35 13.95 -7.73
N VAL A 162 6.53 13.78 -8.34
CA VAL A 162 7.81 13.84 -7.60
C VAL A 162 8.01 15.22 -6.97
N PRO A 163 7.91 16.34 -7.72
CA PRO A 163 8.04 17.67 -7.14
C PRO A 163 7.08 17.91 -5.96
N ALA A 164 5.80 17.57 -6.11
CA ALA A 164 4.81 17.76 -5.06
C ALA A 164 5.15 16.96 -3.80
N MET A 165 5.54 15.69 -3.92
CA MET A 165 5.96 14.87 -2.78
C MET A 165 7.17 15.47 -2.04
N VAL A 166 8.18 15.95 -2.78
CA VAL A 166 9.37 16.60 -2.20
C VAL A 166 8.99 17.87 -1.44
N ILE A 167 8.11 18.68 -2.02
CA ILE A 167 7.67 19.94 -1.43
C ILE A 167 6.80 19.71 -0.19
N ILE A 168 5.88 18.74 -0.22
CA ILE A 168 5.08 18.33 0.95
C ILE A 168 5.99 17.82 2.07
N HIS A 169 6.96 16.96 1.75
CA HIS A 169 7.94 16.48 2.72
C HIS A 169 8.73 17.65 3.34
N ALA A 170 9.19 18.61 2.53
CA ALA A 170 9.87 19.80 3.03
C ALA A 170 8.97 20.64 3.97
N ALA A 171 7.66 20.73 3.68
CA ALA A 171 6.70 21.38 4.57
C ALA A 171 6.53 20.62 5.91
N LEU A 172 6.52 19.28 5.91
CA LEU A 172 6.51 18.47 7.13
C LEU A 172 7.76 18.71 7.99
N VAL A 173 8.94 18.78 7.36
CA VAL A 173 10.22 19.09 8.05
C VAL A 173 10.15 20.43 8.77
N ARG A 174 9.52 21.46 8.16
CA ARG A 174 9.36 22.79 8.78
C ARG A 174 8.54 22.78 10.07
N PHE A 175 7.70 21.77 10.26
CA PHE A 175 6.91 21.58 11.48
C PHE A 175 7.44 20.43 12.36
N GLY A 176 8.57 19.80 11.99
CA GLY A 176 9.14 18.66 12.72
C GLY A 176 8.30 17.39 12.66
N LEU A 177 7.45 17.25 11.64
CA LEU A 177 6.51 16.13 11.47
C LEU A 177 7.06 15.00 10.58
N ASP A 178 8.15 15.25 9.85
CA ASP A 178 8.79 14.32 8.91
C ASP A 178 9.28 13.02 9.57
N ARG A 179 9.53 13.05 10.88
CA ARG A 179 9.94 11.88 11.66
C ARG A 179 8.79 10.90 11.94
N PHE A 180 7.55 11.34 11.77
CA PHE A 180 6.35 10.57 12.14
C PHE A 180 5.42 10.35 10.95
N ILE A 181 5.46 11.24 9.96
CA ILE A 181 4.57 11.22 8.79
C ILE A 181 5.39 10.97 7.53
N HIS A 182 5.21 9.79 6.93
CA HIS A 182 5.85 9.45 5.66
C HIS A 182 5.06 9.97 4.46
N VAL A 183 5.75 10.40 3.40
CA VAL A 183 5.13 10.80 2.13
C VAL A 183 5.36 9.70 1.10
N LEU A 184 4.29 9.23 0.46
CA LEU A 184 4.34 8.15 -0.53
C LEU A 184 3.26 8.33 -1.60
N THR A 185 3.20 7.45 -2.60
CA THR A 185 2.14 7.45 -3.62
C THR A 185 1.73 6.02 -3.95
N PRO A 186 0.44 5.67 -3.90
CA PRO A 186 -0.05 4.34 -4.23
C PRO A 186 -0.26 4.22 -5.74
N SER A 187 0.16 3.08 -6.27
CA SER A 187 -0.02 2.70 -7.68
C SER A 187 -0.89 1.47 -7.79
N SER A 188 -1.65 1.31 -8.88
CA SER A 188 -2.28 0.04 -9.19
C SER A 188 -1.29 -0.90 -9.87
N LEU A 189 -1.64 -2.18 -10.03
CA LEU A 189 -0.85 -3.15 -10.79
C LEU A 189 -0.68 -2.81 -12.28
N ALA A 190 -1.45 -1.86 -12.84
CA ALA A 190 -1.30 -1.43 -14.24
C ALA A 190 0.03 -0.71 -14.53
N VAL A 191 0.83 -0.45 -13.49
CA VAL A 191 2.20 0.03 -13.62
C VAL A 191 3.21 -1.04 -14.02
N LEU A 192 2.81 -2.32 -13.98
CA LEU A 192 3.60 -3.41 -14.52
C LEU A 192 3.43 -3.49 -16.04
N GLN A 193 4.54 -3.50 -16.76
CA GLN A 193 4.59 -3.80 -18.19
C GLN A 193 4.44 -5.29 -18.44
N GLU A 194 5.12 -6.11 -17.62
CA GLU A 194 5.04 -7.56 -17.60
C GLU A 194 4.72 -7.99 -16.17
N SER A 195 3.80 -8.95 -16.03
CA SER A 195 3.39 -9.50 -14.72
C SER A 195 3.18 -11.02 -14.72
N TYR A 196 3.29 -11.66 -15.88
CA TYR A 196 3.12 -13.12 -16.01
C TYR A 196 4.20 -13.74 -16.92
N PRO A 197 4.88 -14.81 -16.47
CA PRO A 197 4.85 -15.32 -15.10
C PRO A 197 5.50 -14.30 -14.13
N PRO A 198 5.23 -14.34 -12.81
CA PRO A 198 5.67 -13.29 -11.88
C PRO A 198 7.16 -12.92 -11.97
N SER A 199 8.04 -13.89 -12.23
CA SER A 199 9.48 -13.66 -12.38
C SER A 199 9.90 -12.78 -13.56
N THR A 200 9.03 -12.59 -14.57
CA THR A 200 9.30 -11.65 -15.68
C THR A 200 8.93 -10.21 -15.35
N GLY A 201 8.33 -10.00 -14.17
CA GLY A 201 7.89 -8.72 -13.61
C GLY A 201 8.77 -7.54 -14.02
N SER A 202 8.16 -6.52 -14.61
CA SER A 202 8.86 -5.27 -14.94
C SER A 202 7.92 -4.07 -14.90
N PHE A 203 8.43 -2.93 -14.44
CA PHE A 203 7.67 -1.68 -14.43
C PHE A 203 7.65 -1.02 -15.81
N ARG A 204 6.55 -0.32 -16.09
CA ARG A 204 6.50 0.64 -17.19
C ARG A 204 7.58 1.73 -17.01
N PRO A 205 8.14 2.29 -18.11
CA PRO A 205 9.25 3.23 -18.04
C PRO A 205 9.00 4.46 -17.16
N GLU A 206 7.76 4.96 -17.11
CA GLU A 206 7.36 6.14 -16.34
C GLU A 206 7.59 5.93 -14.84
N LEU A 207 7.07 4.81 -14.29
CA LEU A 207 7.24 4.47 -12.89
C LEU A 207 8.70 4.13 -12.57
N SER A 208 9.41 3.46 -13.48
CA SER A 208 10.83 3.13 -13.29
C SER A 208 11.68 4.38 -13.06
N ARG A 209 11.47 5.44 -13.88
CA ARG A 209 12.14 6.75 -13.70
C ARG A 209 11.76 7.42 -12.38
N PHE A 210 10.47 7.40 -12.03
CA PHE A 210 9.96 7.96 -10.77
C PHE A 210 10.67 7.33 -9.55
N LEU A 211 10.73 6.00 -9.50
CA LEU A 211 11.31 5.28 -8.36
C LEU A 211 12.83 5.43 -8.30
N ALA A 212 13.51 5.52 -9.45
CA ALA A 212 14.95 5.80 -9.51
C ALA A 212 15.29 7.20 -8.96
N ALA A 213 14.47 8.20 -9.29
CA ALA A 213 14.68 9.58 -8.85
C ALA A 213 14.43 9.78 -7.34
N THR A 214 13.42 9.10 -6.79
CA THR A 214 12.94 9.36 -5.42
C THR A 214 13.51 8.43 -4.37
N LYS A 215 13.88 7.19 -4.74
CA LYS A 215 14.16 6.10 -3.79
C LYS A 215 13.02 5.89 -2.76
N ALA A 216 11.81 6.35 -3.09
CA ALA A 216 10.66 6.30 -2.20
C ALA A 216 10.19 4.85 -2.01
N PRO A 217 9.61 4.53 -0.84
CA PRO A 217 8.90 3.27 -0.68
C PRO A 217 7.74 3.19 -1.67
N PHE A 218 7.54 2.00 -2.24
CA PHE A 218 6.52 1.78 -3.27
C PHE A 218 5.29 1.08 -2.67
N TRP A 219 4.10 1.64 -2.88
CA TRP A 219 2.83 1.03 -2.49
C TRP A 219 2.05 0.57 -3.71
N ILE A 220 1.47 -0.61 -3.61
CA ILE A 220 0.67 -1.21 -4.67
C ILE A 220 -0.74 -1.52 -4.16
N ASN A 221 -1.74 -1.13 -4.94
CA ASN A 221 -3.08 -1.65 -4.80
C ASN A 221 -3.18 -2.91 -5.67
N ALA A 222 -3.28 -4.07 -5.02
CA ALA A 222 -3.35 -5.36 -5.68
C ALA A 222 -4.77 -5.92 -5.62
N TYR A 223 -5.35 -6.21 -6.79
CA TYR A 223 -6.72 -6.68 -6.92
C TYR A 223 -6.76 -7.92 -7.81
N PRO A 224 -6.72 -9.13 -7.23
CA PRO A 224 -6.98 -10.37 -7.97
C PRO A 224 -8.30 -10.34 -8.75
N TYR A 225 -9.33 -9.71 -8.18
CA TYR A 225 -10.65 -9.56 -8.77
C TYR A 225 -10.61 -8.96 -10.20
N PHE A 226 -9.88 -7.86 -10.42
CA PHE A 226 -9.87 -7.21 -11.74
C PHE A 226 -9.16 -8.06 -12.80
N ALA A 227 -8.10 -8.78 -12.42
CA ALA A 227 -7.43 -9.72 -13.32
C ALA A 227 -8.37 -10.84 -13.74
N TYR A 228 -9.10 -11.44 -12.80
CA TYR A 228 -10.12 -12.46 -13.09
C TYR A 228 -11.27 -11.91 -13.94
N GLN A 229 -11.83 -10.75 -13.58
CA GLN A 229 -12.93 -10.15 -14.34
C GLN A 229 -12.55 -9.89 -15.80
N SER A 230 -11.31 -9.47 -16.05
CA SER A 230 -10.83 -9.18 -17.40
C SER A 230 -10.61 -10.43 -18.26
N ASN A 231 -10.34 -11.58 -17.63
CA ASN A 231 -10.03 -12.82 -18.33
C ASN A 231 -10.34 -14.06 -17.46
N PRO A 232 -11.63 -14.37 -17.25
CA PRO A 232 -12.05 -15.43 -16.33
C PRO A 232 -11.69 -16.83 -16.82
N ASP A 233 -11.48 -17.01 -18.14
CA ASP A 233 -11.14 -18.30 -18.73
C ASP A 233 -9.68 -18.71 -18.48
N ASN A 234 -8.81 -17.75 -18.13
CA ASN A 234 -7.38 -17.99 -17.94
C ASN A 234 -7.01 -18.44 -16.52
N PHE A 235 -7.85 -18.15 -15.52
CA PHE A 235 -7.56 -18.47 -14.13
C PHE A 235 -8.80 -18.99 -13.42
N PRO A 236 -8.71 -20.12 -12.69
CA PRO A 236 -9.85 -20.62 -11.92
C PRO A 236 -10.22 -19.63 -10.81
N LEU A 237 -11.52 -19.53 -10.49
CA LEU A 237 -12.02 -18.63 -9.46
C LEU A 237 -11.38 -18.92 -8.09
N GLU A 238 -11.11 -20.20 -7.80
CA GLU A 238 -10.49 -20.66 -6.56
C GLU A 238 -9.10 -20.06 -6.33
N TYR A 239 -8.33 -19.86 -7.41
CA TYR A 239 -7.01 -19.21 -7.36
C TYR A 239 -7.09 -17.73 -6.97
N VAL A 240 -8.24 -17.09 -7.23
CA VAL A 240 -8.50 -15.68 -6.92
C VAL A 240 -9.07 -15.52 -5.51
N LEU A 241 -9.84 -16.52 -5.05
CA LEU A 241 -10.50 -16.54 -3.73
C LEU A 241 -9.67 -17.17 -2.60
N PHE A 242 -8.43 -17.59 -2.89
CA PHE A 242 -7.57 -18.29 -1.92
C PHE A 242 -8.20 -19.60 -1.42
N ASP A 243 -8.94 -20.28 -2.31
CA ASP A 243 -9.51 -21.60 -2.08
C ASP A 243 -8.57 -22.68 -2.62
N PRO A 244 -8.68 -23.94 -2.14
CA PRO A 244 -7.84 -25.03 -2.63
C PRO A 244 -7.90 -25.19 -4.16
N ASN A 245 -6.75 -25.07 -4.83
CA ASN A 245 -6.63 -25.19 -6.28
C ASN A 245 -5.24 -25.72 -6.66
N PRO A 246 -5.01 -26.14 -7.93
CA PRO A 246 -3.70 -26.65 -8.36
C PRO A 246 -2.55 -25.63 -8.29
N GLY A 247 -2.86 -24.34 -8.19
CA GLY A 247 -1.92 -23.22 -8.23
C GLY A 247 -1.25 -23.05 -9.59
N VAL A 248 -0.30 -22.11 -9.65
CA VAL A 248 0.47 -21.74 -10.84
C VAL A 248 1.95 -21.88 -10.51
N LEU A 249 2.68 -22.62 -11.35
CA LEU A 249 4.13 -22.75 -11.25
C LEU A 249 4.80 -21.72 -12.14
N ASP A 250 5.65 -20.87 -11.57
CA ASP A 250 6.52 -19.99 -12.35
C ASP A 250 7.62 -20.83 -13.05
N PRO A 251 7.71 -20.79 -14.39
CA PRO A 251 8.56 -21.69 -15.15
C PRO A 251 10.06 -21.42 -14.96
N TYR A 252 10.45 -20.21 -14.54
CA TYR A 252 11.84 -19.81 -14.42
C TYR A 252 12.38 -20.01 -13.00
N THR A 253 11.61 -19.58 -12.01
CA THR A 253 12.01 -19.62 -10.58
C THR A 253 11.57 -20.89 -9.87
N LYS A 254 10.60 -21.62 -10.44
CA LYS A 254 9.95 -22.79 -9.83
C LYS A 254 9.16 -22.48 -8.56
N LEU A 255 8.89 -21.20 -8.29
CA LEU A 255 7.96 -20.80 -7.24
C LEU A 255 6.54 -21.23 -7.62
N HIS A 256 5.84 -21.84 -6.66
CA HIS A 256 4.44 -22.23 -6.81
C HIS A 256 3.57 -21.23 -6.06
N TYR A 257 2.61 -20.67 -6.77
CA TYR A 257 1.64 -19.73 -6.26
C TYR A 257 0.30 -20.45 -6.15
N ASP A 258 -0.22 -20.59 -4.94
CA ASP A 258 -1.55 -21.15 -4.68
C ASP A 258 -2.66 -20.10 -4.75
N ASN A 259 -2.31 -18.81 -4.82
CA ASN A 259 -3.26 -17.73 -5.03
C ASN A 259 -2.68 -16.58 -5.87
N MET A 260 -3.57 -15.84 -6.52
CA MET A 260 -3.22 -14.76 -7.43
C MET A 260 -2.61 -13.54 -6.72
N LEU A 261 -3.00 -13.25 -5.47
CA LEU A 261 -2.44 -12.11 -4.75
C LEU A 261 -0.93 -12.30 -4.53
N TYR A 262 -0.49 -13.49 -4.15
CA TYR A 262 0.94 -13.78 -3.99
C TYR A 262 1.69 -13.60 -5.31
N ALA A 263 1.13 -14.10 -6.42
CA ALA A 263 1.71 -13.92 -7.74
C ALA A 263 1.80 -12.44 -8.15
N GLN A 264 0.78 -11.64 -7.87
CA GLN A 264 0.77 -10.19 -8.14
C GLN A 264 1.80 -9.44 -7.30
N VAL A 265 1.91 -9.75 -6.01
CA VAL A 265 2.91 -9.16 -5.10
C VAL A 265 4.32 -9.52 -5.54
N ASP A 266 4.59 -10.79 -5.86
CA ASP A 266 5.92 -11.21 -6.32
C ASP A 266 6.27 -10.60 -7.68
N ALA A 267 5.31 -10.42 -8.59
CA ALA A 267 5.57 -9.72 -9.86
C ALA A 267 6.07 -8.28 -9.63
N VAL A 268 5.53 -7.58 -8.63
CA VAL A 268 6.04 -6.26 -8.20
C VAL A 268 7.44 -6.39 -7.61
N ILE A 269 7.70 -7.39 -6.77
CA ILE A 269 9.03 -7.62 -6.17
C ILE A 269 10.07 -7.88 -7.25
N PHE A 270 9.80 -8.75 -8.21
CA PHE A 270 10.69 -9.01 -9.34
C PHE A 270 10.93 -7.76 -10.17
N ALA A 271 9.90 -6.95 -10.43
CA ALA A 271 10.04 -5.68 -11.13
C ALA A 271 10.99 -4.70 -10.41
N MET A 272 10.92 -4.63 -9.08
CA MET A 272 11.85 -3.81 -8.29
C MET A 272 13.28 -4.35 -8.31
N VAL A 273 13.46 -5.67 -8.17
CA VAL A 273 14.79 -6.30 -8.20
C VAL A 273 15.44 -6.07 -9.57
N LYS A 274 14.69 -6.28 -10.66
CA LYS A 274 15.14 -6.03 -12.03
C LYS A 274 15.56 -4.58 -12.23
N ARG A 275 14.82 -3.62 -11.66
CA ARG A 275 15.17 -2.19 -11.68
C ARG A 275 16.45 -1.88 -10.90
N ALA A 276 16.65 -2.51 -9.75
CA ALA A 276 17.83 -2.26 -8.91
C ALA A 276 19.14 -2.73 -9.55
N GLY A 277 19.07 -3.63 -10.55
CA GLY A 277 20.23 -4.20 -11.24
C GLY A 277 20.87 -5.35 -10.46
N PRO A 278 21.89 -6.01 -11.03
CA PRO A 278 22.70 -7.00 -10.32
C PRO A 278 23.34 -6.35 -9.08
N ARG A 279 23.35 -7.07 -7.96
CA ARG A 279 24.14 -6.65 -6.80
C ARG A 279 25.61 -6.67 -7.22
N GLU A 280 26.30 -5.52 -7.20
CA GLU A 280 27.76 -5.54 -7.26
C GLU A 280 28.26 -6.33 -6.05
N GLY A 281 29.09 -7.34 -6.33
CA GLY A 281 29.53 -8.33 -5.36
C GLY A 281 30.27 -7.72 -4.19
N ILE A 282 30.05 -8.33 -3.02
CA ILE A 282 31.01 -8.37 -1.92
C ILE A 282 31.60 -9.78 -1.93
#